data_AF-J9FM07-F1
#
_entry.id   AF-J9FM07-F1
#
_cell.length_a   1.000
_cell.length_b   1.000
_cell.length_c   1.000
_cell.angle_alpha   90.00
_cell.angle_beta   90.00
_cell.angle_gamma   90.00
#
_symmetry.space_group_name_H-M   'P 1'
#
loop_
_entity.id
_entity.type
_entity.pdbx_description
1 polymer ?
#
loop_
_entity_poly.entity_id
_entity_poly.type
_entity_poly.pdbx_seq_one_letter_code
_entity_poly.pdbx_strand_id
1 'polypeptide(L)'
;VIDEFQEFFYINPSVYSKMQDIWDRYKDSTFINFVASGSVYTLMNQIFMDAREPLYGRCDSIIKLRPFSTSVLKEILHDHKLDYTNEDLLALYTFTGGVPKYIDLFMQKGCTDMESMVDYIVQSDSPL
;
A
#
# COMPACT_ATOMS: atom_id res chain seq x y z
N VAL A 1 -4.27 15.34 5.63
CA VAL A 1 -3.66 14.04 5.31
C VAL A 1 -2.19 14.12 5.65
N ILE A 2 -1.63 13.12 6.32
CA ILE A 2 -0.19 13.03 6.63
C ILE A 2 0.31 11.68 6.12
N ASP A 3 1.39 11.72 5.34
CA ASP A 3 2.04 10.52 4.82
C ASP A 3 3.19 10.07 5.73
N GLU A 4 3.45 8.76 5.73
CA GLU A 4 4.42 8.08 6.60
C GLU A 4 4.34 8.54 8.07
N PHE A 5 3.12 8.54 8.61
CA PHE A 5 2.80 9.07 9.94
C PHE A 5 3.55 8.37 11.09
N GLN A 6 3.99 7.13 10.88
CA GLN A 6 4.82 6.41 11.84
C GLN A 6 6.21 7.01 12.01
N GLU A 7 6.71 7.79 11.05
CA GLU A 7 8.06 8.38 11.13
C GLU A 7 8.21 9.36 12.30
N PHE A 8 7.10 9.90 12.81
CA PHE A 8 7.13 10.71 14.03
C PHE A 8 7.65 9.96 15.25
N PHE A 9 7.64 8.63 15.29
CA PHE A 9 8.34 7.89 16.35
C PHE A 9 9.84 8.16 16.39
N TYR A 10 10.47 8.32 15.23
CA TYR A 10 11.91 8.53 15.13
C TYR A 10 12.28 10.01 15.24
N ILE A 11 11.37 10.91 14.84
CA ILE A 11 11.62 12.36 14.84
C ILE A 11 11.19 12.99 16.16
N ASN A 12 9.94 12.79 16.55
CA ASN A 12 9.36 13.39 17.76
C ASN A 12 8.07 12.67 18.21
N PRO A 13 8.16 11.68 19.11
CA PRO A 13 7.00 10.94 19.62
C PRO A 13 5.96 11.81 20.33
N SER A 14 6.33 12.99 20.84
CA SER A 14 5.39 13.88 21.54
C SER A 14 4.26 14.40 20.64
N VAL A 15 4.42 14.28 19.31
CA VAL A 15 3.38 14.61 18.33
C VAL A 15 2.10 13.82 18.61
N TYR A 16 2.20 12.53 18.96
CA TYR A 16 1.02 11.70 19.20
C TYR A 16 0.18 12.19 20.39
N SER A 17 0.82 12.56 21.51
CA SER A 17 0.13 13.12 22.68
C SER A 17 -0.49 14.49 22.41
N LYS A 18 0.20 15.36 21.66
CA LYS A 18 -0.35 16.66 21.26
C LYS A 18 -1.56 16.50 20.33
N MET A 19 -1.50 15.54 19.41
CA MET A 19 -2.60 15.24 18.52
C MET A 19 -3.80 14.68 19.27
N GLN A 20 -3.58 13.81 20.27
CA GLN A 20 -4.64 13.34 21.15
C GLN A 20 -5.40 14.52 21.80
N ASP A 21 -4.67 15.45 22.41
CA ASP A 21 -5.22 16.62 23.10
C ASP A 21 -6.00 17.56 22.16
N ILE A 22 -5.55 17.69 20.91
CA ILE A 22 -6.30 18.43 19.87
C ILE A 22 -7.54 17.66 19.44
N TRP A 23 -7.42 16.36 19.16
CA TRP A 23 -8.53 15.53 18.69
C TRP A 23 -9.66 15.48 19.72
N ASP A 24 -9.35 15.22 20.98
CA ASP A 24 -10.34 15.11 22.05
C ASP A 24 -11.10 16.42 22.29
N ARG A 25 -10.44 17.58 22.12
CA ARG A 25 -11.08 18.89 22.32
C ARG A 25 -11.98 19.31 21.16
N TYR A 26 -11.63 18.94 19.93
CA TYR A 26 -12.25 19.51 18.74
C TYR A 26 -13.07 18.55 17.89
N LYS A 27 -12.98 17.22 18.11
CA LYS A 27 -13.67 16.23 17.25
C LYS A 27 -15.18 16.44 17.12
N ASP A 28 -15.85 16.91 18.17
CA ASP A 28 -17.32 17.09 18.18
C ASP A 28 -17.76 18.49 17.72
N SER A 29 -16.82 19.43 17.60
CA SER A 29 -17.08 20.84 17.26
C SER A 29 -16.58 21.24 15.87
N THR A 30 -15.83 20.35 15.21
CA THR A 30 -15.18 20.62 13.93
C THR A 30 -15.50 19.52 12.92
N PHE A 31 -15.50 19.89 11.64
CA PHE A 31 -15.73 18.96 10.52
C PHE A 31 -14.41 18.55 9.87
N ILE A 32 -13.41 18.19 10.69
CA ILE A 32 -12.06 17.86 10.23
C ILE A 32 -11.94 16.35 10.07
N ASN A 33 -11.49 15.91 8.89
CA ASN A 33 -11.10 14.52 8.65
C ASN A 33 -9.58 14.40 8.72
N PHE A 34 -9.10 13.55 9.62
CA PHE A 34 -7.70 13.18 9.68
C PHE A 34 -7.46 11.86 8.96
N VAL A 35 -6.49 11.86 8.05
CA VAL A 35 -6.07 10.67 7.31
C VAL A 35 -4.56 10.55 7.47
N ALA A 36 -4.12 9.41 7.97
CA ALA A 36 -2.73 9.03 8.11
C ALA A 36 -2.45 7.79 7.25
N SER A 37 -1.35 7.81 6.50
CA SER A 37 -0.79 6.64 5.84
C SER A 37 0.51 6.23 6.49
N GLY A 38 0.88 4.96 6.27
CA GLY A 38 2.13 4.40 6.76
C GLY A 38 2.41 3.04 6.16
N SER A 39 3.65 2.85 5.68
CA SER A 39 4.11 1.59 5.11
C SER A 39 4.42 0.53 6.19
N VAL A 40 4.78 0.95 7.41
CA VAL A 40 5.13 0.03 8.51
C VAL A 40 3.88 -0.35 9.31
N TYR A 41 3.28 -1.49 8.95
CA TYR A 41 2.04 -1.99 9.58
C TYR A 41 2.16 -2.14 11.11
N THR A 42 3.28 -2.65 11.62
CA THR A 42 3.46 -2.86 13.07
C THR A 42 3.43 -1.56 13.85
N LEU A 43 4.07 -0.51 13.34
CA LEU A 43 4.07 0.82 13.97
C LEU A 43 2.71 1.50 13.85
N MET A 44 2.07 1.43 12.69
CA MET A 44 0.70 1.94 12.52
C MET A 44 -0.28 1.24 13.48
N ASN A 45 -0.13 -0.07 13.64
CA ASN A 45 -0.93 -0.84 14.59
C ASN A 45 -0.61 -0.44 16.04
N GLN A 46 0.67 -0.22 16.39
CA GLN A 46 1.03 0.28 17.71
C GLN A 46 0.31 1.61 18.00
N ILE A 47 0.48 2.63 17.14
CA ILE A 47 -0.05 3.99 17.33
C ILE A 47 -1.56 4.02 17.60
N PHE A 48 -2.34 3.25 16.82
CA PHE A 48 -3.80 3.35 16.84
C PHE A 48 -4.50 2.21 17.59
N MET A 49 -3.83 1.07 17.83
CA MET A 49 -4.44 -0.14 18.40
C MET A 49 -3.79 -0.63 19.71
N ASP A 50 -2.65 -0.09 20.14
CA ASP A 50 -2.11 -0.40 21.48
C ASP A 50 -2.76 0.49 22.54
N ALA A 51 -3.36 -0.10 23.57
CA ALA A 51 -4.04 0.60 24.66
C ALA A 51 -3.15 1.60 25.43
N ARG A 52 -1.83 1.48 25.32
CA ARG A 52 -0.86 2.39 25.95
C ARG A 52 -0.60 3.64 25.12
N GLU A 53 -0.95 3.64 23.84
CA GLU A 53 -0.61 4.72 22.92
C GLU A 53 -1.67 5.85 22.95
N PRO A 54 -1.24 7.12 22.80
CA PRO A 54 -2.13 8.29 22.87
C PRO A 54 -3.33 8.25 21.92
N LEU A 55 -3.15 7.68 20.73
CA LEU A 55 -4.15 7.64 19.67
C LEU A 55 -5.01 6.37 19.69
N TYR A 56 -4.88 5.54 20.73
CA TYR A 56 -5.70 4.36 20.92
C TYR A 56 -7.20 4.71 20.92
N GLY A 57 -7.97 3.92 20.17
CA GLY A 57 -9.44 4.04 20.13
C GLY A 57 -9.98 5.32 19.45
N ARG A 58 -9.10 6.13 18.83
CA ARG A 58 -9.48 7.37 18.11
C ARG A 58 -9.50 7.20 16.59
N CYS A 59 -9.21 6.00 16.11
CA CYS A 59 -9.30 5.65 14.70
C CYS A 59 -10.69 5.09 14.39
N ASP A 60 -11.46 5.81 13.59
CA ASP A 60 -12.80 5.37 13.17
C ASP A 60 -12.76 4.32 12.05
N SER A 61 -11.71 4.34 11.22
CA SER A 61 -11.61 3.48 10.04
C SER A 61 -10.16 3.19 9.67
N ILE A 62 -9.87 1.92 9.41
CA ILE A 62 -8.58 1.46 8.91
C ILE A 62 -8.76 0.87 7.52
N ILE A 63 -8.06 1.45 6.55
CA ILE A 63 -7.96 0.93 5.20
C ILE A 63 -6.64 0.17 5.09
N LYS A 64 -6.72 -1.16 5.03
CA LYS A 64 -5.55 -2.02 4.79
C LYS A 64 -5.42 -2.30 3.29
N LEU A 65 -4.54 -1.56 2.64
CA LEU A 65 -4.17 -1.84 1.25
C LEU A 65 -3.42 -3.18 1.19
N ARG A 66 -3.86 -4.06 0.31
CA ARG A 66 -3.24 -5.37 0.05
C ARG A 66 -2.80 -5.42 -1.41
N PRO A 67 -1.81 -6.26 -1.74
CA PRO A 67 -1.53 -6.60 -3.13
C PRO A 67 -2.80 -7.07 -3.85
N PHE A 68 -2.85 -6.85 -5.16
CA PHE A 68 -3.96 -7.28 -5.99
C PHE A 68 -4.11 -8.80 -5.95
N SER A 69 -5.37 -9.25 -5.92
CA SER A 69 -5.70 -10.66 -6.03
C SER A 69 -5.49 -11.14 -7.47
N THR A 70 -5.36 -12.46 -7.64
CA THR A 70 -5.28 -13.07 -8.96
C THR A 70 -6.47 -12.75 -9.86
N SER A 71 -7.66 -12.51 -9.29
CA SER A 71 -8.84 -12.06 -10.05
C SER A 71 -8.63 -10.68 -10.67
N VAL A 72 -8.05 -9.73 -9.92
CA VAL A 72 -7.73 -8.39 -10.44
C VAL A 72 -6.59 -8.48 -11.46
N LEU A 73 -5.60 -9.35 -11.25
CA LEU A 73 -4.54 -9.56 -12.25
C LEU A 73 -5.08 -10.10 -13.58
N LYS A 74 -6.11 -10.96 -13.56
CA LYS A 74 -6.78 -11.43 -14.77
C LYS A 74 -7.45 -10.30 -15.53
N GLU A 75 -8.13 -9.40 -14.82
CA GLU A 75 -8.77 -8.22 -15.43
C GLU A 75 -7.72 -7.31 -16.06
N ILE A 76 -6.64 -7.00 -15.33
CA ILE A 76 -5.52 -6.18 -15.84
C ILE A 76 -4.90 -6.84 -17.08
N LEU A 77 -4.54 -8.13 -17.02
CA LEU A 77 -3.96 -8.81 -18.18
C LEU A 77 -4.90 -8.84 -19.38
N HIS A 78 -6.18 -9.08 -19.16
CA HIS A 78 -7.18 -9.10 -20.22
C HIS A 78 -7.30 -7.73 -20.93
N ASP A 79 -7.18 -6.63 -20.19
CA ASP A 79 -7.20 -5.28 -20.76
C ASP A 79 -5.97 -4.98 -21.65
N HIS A 80 -4.84 -5.63 -21.39
CA HIS A 80 -3.60 -5.47 -22.16
C HIS A 80 -3.40 -6.54 -23.25
N LYS A 81 -3.88 -7.76 -23.04
CA LYS A 81 -3.75 -8.93 -23.93
C LYS A 81 -4.96 -9.85 -23.77
N LEU A 82 -5.88 -9.83 -24.73
CA LEU A 82 -7.13 -10.59 -24.70
C LEU A 82 -6.90 -12.12 -24.66
N ASP A 83 -5.82 -12.60 -25.25
CA ASP A 83 -5.48 -14.02 -25.43
C ASP A 83 -4.35 -14.49 -24.50
N TYR A 84 -4.20 -13.86 -23.33
CA TYR A 84 -3.21 -14.29 -22.34
C TYR A 84 -3.43 -15.73 -21.88
N THR A 85 -2.35 -16.41 -21.54
CA THR A 85 -2.38 -17.80 -21.08
C THR A 85 -2.37 -17.88 -19.55
N ASN A 86 -2.74 -19.03 -18.99
CA ASN A 86 -2.60 -19.26 -17.56
C ASN A 86 -1.14 -19.18 -17.09
N GLU A 87 -0.18 -19.45 -17.99
CA GLU A 87 1.24 -19.30 -17.72
C GLU A 87 1.63 -17.83 -17.57
N ASP A 88 1.13 -16.95 -18.44
CA ASP A 88 1.34 -15.50 -18.35
C ASP A 88 0.81 -14.93 -17.03
N LEU A 89 -0.38 -15.37 -16.60
CA LEU A 89 -0.97 -14.98 -15.32
C LEU A 89 -0.15 -15.48 -14.13
N LEU A 90 0.31 -16.74 -14.19
CA LEU A 90 1.15 -17.31 -13.15
C LEU A 90 2.49 -16.58 -13.05
N ALA A 91 3.11 -16.26 -14.19
CA ALA A 91 4.34 -15.48 -14.26
C ALA A 91 4.14 -14.09 -13.65
N LEU A 92 3.10 -13.36 -14.06
CA LEU A 92 2.79 -12.03 -13.53
C LEU A 92 2.61 -12.06 -12.01
N TYR A 93 1.84 -13.02 -11.48
CA TYR A 93 1.65 -13.15 -10.03
C TYR A 93 2.96 -13.52 -9.31
N THR A 94 3.75 -14.41 -9.89
CA THR A 94 5.01 -14.88 -9.29
C THR A 94 6.05 -13.77 -9.20
N PHE A 95 6.20 -12.97 -10.27
CA PHE A 95 7.19 -11.90 -10.31
C PHE A 95 6.78 -10.66 -9.52
N THR A 96 5.48 -10.35 -9.48
CA THR A 96 5.01 -9.10 -8.84
C THR A 96 4.47 -9.31 -7.43
N GLY A 97 4.10 -10.53 -7.05
CA GLY A 97 3.36 -10.82 -5.82
C GLY A 97 2.01 -10.08 -5.72
N GLY A 98 1.49 -9.54 -6.83
CA GLY A 98 0.32 -8.67 -6.85
C GLY A 98 0.59 -7.21 -6.50
N VAL A 99 1.86 -6.79 -6.32
CA VAL A 99 2.19 -5.40 -5.97
C VAL A 99 1.92 -4.47 -7.17
N PRO A 100 1.04 -3.45 -7.03
CA PRO A 100 0.63 -2.60 -8.15
C PRO A 100 1.79 -1.96 -8.92
N LYS A 101 2.83 -1.50 -8.21
CA LYS A 101 4.02 -0.87 -8.82
C LYS A 101 4.71 -1.77 -9.85
N TYR A 102 4.88 -3.05 -9.53
CA TYR A 102 5.59 -3.99 -10.40
C TYR A 102 4.73 -4.43 -11.58
N ILE A 103 3.42 -4.55 -11.37
CA ILE A 103 2.46 -4.85 -12.43
C ILE A 103 2.43 -3.70 -13.45
N ASP A 104 2.29 -2.47 -12.97
CA ASP A 104 2.27 -1.27 -13.80
C ASP A 104 3.55 -1.15 -14.66
N LEU A 105 4.70 -1.48 -14.08
CA LEU A 105 5.97 -1.50 -14.81
C LEU A 105 5.98 -2.49 -16.00
N PHE A 106 5.50 -3.72 -15.80
CA PHE A 106 5.37 -4.69 -16.89
C PHE A 106 4.36 -4.22 -17.94
N MET A 107 3.20 -3.74 -17.51
CA MET A 107 2.13 -3.30 -18.41
C MET A 107 2.57 -2.11 -19.27
N GLN A 108 3.28 -1.13 -18.71
CA GLN A 108 3.84 0.01 -19.46
C GLN A 108 4.88 -0.40 -20.50
N LYS A 109 5.60 -1.50 -20.26
CA LYS A 109 6.59 -2.06 -21.19
C LYS A 109 5.97 -3.03 -22.20
N GLY A 110 4.68 -3.33 -22.08
CA GLY A 110 4.00 -4.33 -22.91
C GLY A 110 4.41 -5.77 -22.61
N CYS A 111 5.09 -6.00 -21.47
CA CYS A 111 5.48 -7.33 -21.01
C CYS A 111 4.25 -8.06 -20.47
N THR A 112 3.54 -8.74 -21.36
CA THR A 112 2.24 -9.39 -21.06
C THR A 112 2.29 -10.91 -21.17
N ASP A 113 3.44 -11.46 -21.57
CA ASP A 113 3.72 -12.88 -21.64
C ASP A 113 4.91 -13.25 -20.76
N MET A 114 5.04 -14.52 -20.42
CA MET A 114 6.09 -15.01 -19.52
C MET A 114 7.50 -14.67 -20.05
N GLU A 115 7.77 -14.89 -21.34
CA GLU A 115 9.08 -14.65 -21.94
C GLU A 115 9.47 -13.17 -21.87
N SER A 116 8.57 -12.27 -22.26
CA SER A 116 8.81 -10.82 -22.21
C SER A 116 8.96 -10.28 -20.78
N MET A 117 8.28 -10.88 -19.80
CA MET A 117 8.50 -10.55 -18.38
C MET A 117 9.88 -10.99 -17.90
N VAL A 118 10.32 -12.20 -18.25
CA VAL A 118 11.66 -12.71 -17.89
C VAL A 118 12.74 -11.87 -18.54
N ASP A 119 12.62 -11.60 -19.84
CA ASP A 119 13.56 -10.77 -20.60
C ASP A 119 13.70 -9.36 -20.01
N TYR A 120 12.61 -8.81 -19.48
CA TYR A 120 12.64 -7.51 -18.81
C TYR A 120 13.30 -7.56 -17.42
N ILE A 121 13.11 -8.65 -16.65
CA ILE A 121 13.76 -8.81 -15.35
C ILE A 121 15.28 -8.94 -15.49
N VAL A 122 15.77 -9.67 -16.49
CA VAL A 122 17.22 -9.94 -16.65
C VAL A 122 18.02 -8.77 -17.23
N GLN A 123 17.35 -7.67 -17.62
CA GLN A 123 18.04 -6.47 -18.10
C GLN A 123 18.83 -5.80 -16.96
N SER A 124 20.03 -5.31 -17.28
CA SER A 124 20.96 -4.74 -16.31
C SER A 124 20.42 -3.50 -15.58
N ASP A 125 19.50 -2.78 -16.21
CA ASP A 125 18.84 -1.58 -15.67
C ASP A 125 17.40 -1.86 -15.20
N SER A 126 17.02 -3.12 -14.99
CA SER A 126 15.68 -3.47 -14.53
C SER A 126 15.46 -2.98 -13.09
N PRO A 127 14.37 -2.26 -12.80
CA PRO A 127 14.06 -1.83 -11.43
C PRO A 127 13.33 -2.92 -10.61
N LEU A 128 13.27 -4.15 -11.13
CA LEU A 128 12.71 -5.36 -10.50
C LEU A 128 13.81 -6.26 -9.94
#